data_AF-A0A3A8I2E0-F1
#
_entry.id   AF-A0A3A8I2E0-F1
#
_cell.length_a   1.000
_cell.length_b   1.000
_cell.length_c   1.000
_cell.angle_alpha   90.00
_cell.angle_beta   90.00
_cell.angle_gamma   90.00
#
_symmetry.space_group_name_H-M   'P 1'
#
loop_
_entity.id
_entity.type
_entity.pdbx_description
1 polymer ?
#
loop_
_entity_poly.entity_id
_entity_poly.type
_entity_poly.pdbx_seq_one_letter_code
_entity_poly.pdbx_strand_id
1 'polypeptide(L)'
;MKKTQSEVESRVIVGAHGVAAEEDHLVMGKIIGVGVGAMVLFFVGAVWAWRIQVVTMAEAQPDGPPPRPAAVGQYEVGIVNQRLFEQDWRAAEKIGGQHQALKNGWGDQPGVTAHKSLEQAMGQVIMTEAQKAREPAPA
;
A
#
# COMPACT_ATOMS: atom_id res chain seq x y z
N MET A 1 34.64 -37.87 -55.78
CA MET A 1 35.01 -39.19 -55.23
C MET A 1 33.90 -39.63 -54.29
N LYS A 2 33.23 -40.76 -54.56
CA LYS A 2 32.14 -41.28 -53.72
C LYS A 2 32.75 -41.82 -52.42
N LYS A 3 32.31 -41.31 -51.27
CA LYS A 3 32.71 -41.85 -49.97
C LYS A 3 32.06 -43.22 -49.79
N THR A 4 32.86 -44.19 -49.38
CA THR A 4 32.48 -45.59 -49.14
C THR A 4 31.54 -45.69 -47.94
N GLN A 5 30.51 -46.54 -48.03
CA GLN A 5 29.47 -46.74 -46.99
C GLN A 5 30.03 -46.98 -45.58
N SER A 6 31.21 -47.58 -45.47
CA SER A 6 31.87 -47.84 -44.19
C SER A 6 32.25 -46.57 -43.40
N GLU A 7 32.46 -45.45 -44.07
CA GLU A 7 32.79 -44.17 -43.42
C GLU A 7 31.54 -43.46 -42.86
N VAL A 8 30.35 -43.86 -43.35
CA VAL A 8 29.05 -43.34 -42.89
C VAL A 8 28.54 -44.13 -41.68
N GLU A 9 28.75 -45.44 -41.64
CA GLU A 9 28.33 -46.29 -40.52
C GLU A 9 29.18 -46.10 -39.25
N SER A 10 30.45 -45.68 -39.40
CA SER A 10 31.35 -45.44 -38.26
C SER A 10 30.98 -44.21 -37.39
N ARG A 11 30.01 -43.40 -37.81
CA ARG A 11 29.61 -42.16 -37.09
C ARG A 11 28.32 -42.28 -36.28
N VAL A 12 27.70 -43.47 -36.26
CA VAL A 12 26.49 -43.71 -35.49
C VAL A 12 26.88 -44.04 -34.05
N ILE A 13 26.86 -43.05 -33.16
CA ILE A 13 26.98 -43.28 -31.72
C ILE A 13 25.59 -43.69 -31.21
N VAL A 14 25.40 -44.97 -30.93
CA VAL A 14 24.15 -45.51 -30.39
C VAL A 14 24.06 -45.16 -28.91
N GLY A 15 23.09 -44.31 -28.54
CA GLY A 15 22.75 -44.06 -27.14
C GLY A 15 22.11 -45.28 -26.48
N ALA A 16 22.12 -45.34 -25.15
CA ALA A 16 21.73 -46.50 -24.33
C ALA A 16 20.30 -47.08 -24.57
N HIS A 17 19.47 -46.42 -25.38
CA HIS A 17 18.09 -46.81 -25.69
C HIS A 17 17.85 -47.17 -27.17
N GLY A 18 18.91 -47.43 -27.96
CA GLY A 18 18.76 -47.98 -29.32
C GLY A 18 18.17 -47.01 -30.37
N VAL A 19 18.01 -45.74 -30.03
CA VAL A 19 17.67 -44.67 -30.97
C VAL A 19 18.95 -44.08 -31.56
N ALA A 20 19.15 -44.28 -32.87
CA ALA A 20 20.15 -43.54 -33.63
C ALA A 20 19.65 -42.10 -33.80
N ALA A 21 20.24 -41.17 -33.05
CA ALA A 21 20.07 -39.75 -33.32
C ALA A 21 21.02 -39.37 -34.46
N GLU A 22 20.50 -38.79 -35.54
CA GLU A 22 21.32 -38.15 -36.56
C GLU A 22 22.20 -37.06 -35.90
N GLU A 23 23.41 -36.80 -36.43
CA GLU A 23 24.25 -35.69 -35.96
C GLU A 23 23.39 -34.41 -35.98
N ASP A 24 23.14 -33.83 -34.80
CA ASP A 24 22.28 -32.66 -34.65
C ASP A 24 22.87 -31.50 -35.46
N HIS A 25 22.32 -31.25 -36.64
CA HIS A 25 22.77 -30.21 -37.57
C HIS A 25 22.29 -28.83 -37.12
N LEU A 26 22.59 -28.46 -35.87
CA LEU A 26 22.35 -27.11 -35.39
C LEU A 26 23.31 -26.15 -36.10
N VAL A 27 22.73 -25.19 -36.83
CA VAL A 27 23.50 -24.13 -37.48
C VAL A 27 23.92 -23.12 -36.41
N MET A 28 24.95 -23.46 -35.63
CA MET A 28 25.32 -22.75 -34.41
C MET A 28 25.64 -21.27 -34.65
N GLY A 29 26.21 -20.95 -35.82
CA GLY A 29 26.43 -19.56 -36.24
C GLY A 29 25.14 -18.75 -36.39
N LYS A 30 24.04 -19.34 -36.87
CA LYS A 30 22.73 -18.67 -36.96
C LYS A 30 22.15 -18.42 -35.57
N ILE A 31 22.25 -19.41 -34.68
CA ILE A 31 21.75 -19.30 -33.31
C ILE A 31 22.47 -18.17 -32.57
N ILE A 32 23.79 -18.14 -32.64
CA ILE A 32 24.61 -17.07 -32.06
C ILE A 32 24.26 -15.72 -32.69
N GLY A 33 24.13 -15.65 -34.01
CA GLY A 33 23.76 -14.42 -34.72
C GLY A 33 22.40 -13.85 -34.29
N VAL A 34 21.39 -14.72 -34.14
CA VAL A 34 20.08 -14.32 -33.61
C VAL A 34 20.18 -13.85 -32.16
N GLY A 35 20.94 -14.57 -31.31
CA GLY A 35 21.15 -14.20 -29.92
C GLY A 35 21.80 -12.82 -29.77
N VAL A 36 22.86 -12.56 -30.53
CA VAL A 36 23.54 -11.26 -30.55
C VAL A 36 22.62 -10.16 -31.09
N GLY A 37 21.90 -10.43 -32.18
CA GLY A 37 20.96 -9.48 -32.77
C GLY A 37 19.83 -9.08 -31.80
N ALA A 38 19.24 -10.07 -31.12
CA ALA A 38 18.22 -9.83 -30.10
C ALA A 38 18.77 -9.01 -28.92
N MET A 39 20.00 -9.29 -28.49
CA MET A 39 20.66 -8.56 -27.40
C MET A 39 20.90 -7.08 -27.78
N VAL A 40 21.34 -6.81 -29.00
CA VAL A 40 21.52 -5.43 -29.50
C VAL A 40 20.18 -4.69 -29.54
N LEU A 41 19.14 -5.31 -30.09
CA LEU A 41 17.79 -4.72 -30.14
C LEU A 41 17.25 -4.41 -28.74
N PHE A 42 17.45 -5.33 -27.80
CA PHE A 42 17.05 -5.15 -26.41
C PHE A 42 17.76 -3.93 -25.78
N PHE A 43 19.07 -3.80 -25.95
CA PHE A 43 19.81 -2.66 -25.41
C PHE A 43 19.39 -1.33 -26.03
N VAL A 44 19.15 -1.29 -27.34
CA VAL A 44 18.63 -0.09 -28.01
C VAL A 44 17.27 0.28 -27.44
N GLY A 45 16.37 -0.69 -27.28
CA GLY A 45 15.06 -0.48 -26.67
C GLY A 45 15.13 0.01 -25.22
N ALA A 46 16.04 -0.55 -24.41
CA ALA A 46 16.23 -0.14 -23.03
C ALA A 46 16.74 1.30 -22.91
N VAL A 47 17.74 1.68 -23.73
CA VAL A 47 18.25 3.05 -23.78
C VAL A 47 17.17 4.02 -24.24
N TRP A 48 16.38 3.66 -25.25
CA TRP A 48 15.27 4.47 -25.72
C TRP A 48 14.21 4.68 -24.64
N ALA A 49 13.76 3.60 -23.99
CA ALA A 49 12.78 3.65 -22.92
C ALA A 49 13.26 4.52 -21.74
N TRP A 50 14.53 4.37 -21.35
CA TRP A 50 15.14 5.21 -20.32
C TRP A 50 15.13 6.69 -20.70
N ARG A 51 15.45 7.02 -21.96
CA ARG A 51 15.41 8.42 -22.44
C ARG A 51 14.01 9.01 -22.38
N ILE A 52 12.98 8.26 -22.79
CA ILE A 52 11.58 8.68 -22.65
C ILE A 52 11.26 8.95 -21.18
N GLN A 53 11.56 8.00 -20.29
CA GLN A 53 11.26 8.14 -18.87
C GLN A 53 11.89 9.40 -18.25
N VAL A 54 13.16 9.68 -18.57
CA VAL A 54 13.85 10.87 -18.06
C VAL A 54 13.21 12.16 -18.56
N VAL A 55 12.89 12.25 -19.85
CA VAL A 55 12.24 13.44 -20.43
C VAL A 55 10.85 13.64 -19.83
N THR A 56 10.05 12.57 -19.75
CA THR A 56 8.71 12.64 -19.17
C THR A 56 8.73 12.98 -17.69
N MET A 57 9.70 12.48 -16.91
CA MET A 57 9.85 12.87 -15.50
C MET A 57 10.26 14.34 -15.36
N ALA A 58 11.17 14.83 -16.20
CA ALA A 58 11.57 16.24 -16.19
C ALA A 58 10.40 17.18 -16.56
N GLU A 59 9.55 16.77 -17.49
CA GLU A 59 8.34 17.53 -17.86
C GLU A 59 7.25 17.46 -16.77
N ALA A 60 7.03 16.29 -16.17
CA ALA A 60 6.01 16.10 -15.15
C ALA A 60 6.38 16.70 -13.79
N GLN A 61 7.67 16.79 -13.48
CA GLN A 61 8.21 17.22 -12.19
C GLN A 61 9.41 18.18 -12.42
N PRO A 62 9.17 19.38 -12.98
CA PRO A 62 10.24 20.34 -13.27
C PRO A 62 11.01 20.76 -12.01
N ASP A 63 10.32 20.84 -10.87
CA ASP A 63 10.90 21.21 -9.57
C ASP A 63 11.36 19.99 -8.74
N GLY A 64 11.41 18.80 -9.34
CA GLY A 64 11.76 17.55 -8.68
C GLY A 64 10.56 16.82 -8.06
N PRO A 65 10.80 15.65 -7.43
CA PRO A 65 9.74 14.85 -6.85
C PRO A 65 9.00 15.62 -5.75
N PRO A 66 7.66 15.49 -5.67
CA PRO A 66 6.90 16.19 -4.65
C PRO A 66 7.44 15.83 -3.27
N PRO A 67 7.55 16.81 -2.35
CA PRO A 67 8.02 16.55 -1.01
C PRO A 67 7.14 15.46 -0.38
N ARG A 68 7.77 14.53 0.33
CA ARG A 68 7.01 13.52 1.09
C ARG A 68 6.02 14.27 1.98
N PRO A 69 4.71 13.94 1.93
CA PRO A 69 3.72 14.64 2.73
C PRO A 69 4.13 14.59 4.21
N ALA A 70 4.10 15.73 4.89
CA ALA A 70 4.41 15.81 6.33
C ALA A 70 3.51 14.89 7.20
N ALA A 71 2.40 14.46 6.61
CA ALA A 71 1.40 13.52 7.11
C ALA A 71 1.85 12.04 7.12
N VAL A 72 2.92 11.68 6.42
CA VAL A 72 3.39 10.28 6.38
C VAL A 72 3.97 9.90 7.75
N GLY A 73 3.32 8.95 8.42
CA GLY A 73 3.67 8.50 9.78
C GLY A 73 2.92 9.22 10.91
N GLN A 74 2.05 10.18 10.60
CA GLN A 74 1.14 10.77 11.58
C GLN A 74 0.02 9.80 11.95
N TYR A 75 -0.41 9.79 13.20
CA TYR A 75 -1.53 8.94 13.63
C TYR A 75 -2.84 9.34 12.94
N GLU A 76 -3.04 10.65 12.74
CA GLU A 76 -4.25 11.24 12.17
C GLU A 76 -3.85 12.14 11.00
N VAL A 77 -4.54 11.97 9.87
CA VAL A 77 -4.44 12.88 8.72
C VAL A 77 -5.85 13.37 8.41
N GLY A 78 -6.09 14.65 8.66
CA GLY A 78 -7.44 15.20 8.61
C GLY A 78 -8.29 14.65 9.75
N ILE A 79 -9.37 13.93 9.43
CA ILE A 79 -10.30 13.29 10.39
C ILE A 79 -10.02 11.76 10.47
N VAL A 80 -9.06 11.25 9.69
CA VAL A 80 -8.89 9.81 9.50
C VAL A 80 -7.70 9.29 10.30
N ASN A 81 -7.94 8.24 11.11
CA ASN A 81 -6.90 7.47 11.78
C ASN A 81 -6.21 6.52 10.79
N GLN A 82 -4.87 6.52 10.79
CA GLN A 82 -4.06 5.73 9.85
C GLN A 82 -3.66 4.33 10.36
N ARG A 83 -4.01 3.94 11.59
CA ARG A 83 -3.72 2.60 12.14
C ARG A 83 -4.87 1.62 11.94
N LEU A 84 -4.53 0.32 11.92
CA LEU A 84 -5.52 -0.77 11.94
C LEU A 84 -6.41 -0.62 13.18
N PHE A 85 -7.73 -0.60 12.97
CA PHE A 85 -8.74 -0.40 14.01
C PHE A 85 -8.63 -1.38 15.20
N GLU A 86 -8.10 -2.59 14.98
CA GLU A 86 -8.00 -3.65 15.99
C GLU A 86 -6.98 -3.37 17.10
N GLN A 87 -6.06 -2.42 16.91
CA GLN A 87 -5.01 -2.08 17.88
C GLN A 87 -5.19 -0.71 18.54
N ASP A 88 -6.33 -0.04 18.32
CA ASP A 88 -6.55 1.32 18.81
C ASP A 88 -7.34 1.36 20.13
N TRP A 89 -6.63 1.35 21.25
CA TRP A 89 -7.21 1.51 22.59
C TRP A 89 -7.48 2.97 23.00
N ARG A 90 -7.06 3.95 22.20
CA ARG A 90 -7.18 5.37 22.58
C ARG A 90 -8.60 5.91 22.53
N ALA A 91 -9.49 5.31 21.73
CA ALA A 91 -10.90 5.69 21.75
C ALA A 91 -11.50 5.46 23.15
N ALA A 92 -11.22 4.31 23.77
CA ALA A 92 -11.66 4.00 25.13
C ALA A 92 -11.03 4.96 26.15
N GLU A 93 -9.75 5.27 26.00
CA GLU A 93 -9.04 6.20 26.91
C GLU A 93 -9.56 7.65 26.80
N LYS A 94 -9.81 8.13 25.57
CA LYS A 94 -10.38 9.47 25.31
C LYS A 94 -11.81 9.57 25.85
N ILE A 95 -12.65 8.57 25.61
CA ILE A 95 -14.02 8.52 26.13
C ILE A 95 -14.00 8.48 27.66
N GLY A 96 -13.10 7.68 28.27
CA GLY A 96 -12.93 7.61 29.72
C GLY A 96 -12.56 8.96 30.33
N GLY A 97 -11.59 9.67 29.75
CA GLY A 97 -11.18 11.01 30.21
C GLY A 97 -12.29 12.04 30.09
N GLN A 98 -13.05 12.04 28.99
CA GLN A 98 -14.20 12.93 28.81
C GLN A 98 -15.33 12.62 29.81
N HIS A 99 -15.61 11.34 30.04
CA HIS A 99 -16.60 10.93 31.04
C HIS A 99 -16.21 11.37 32.45
N GLN A 100 -14.93 11.28 32.79
CA GLN A 100 -14.44 11.71 34.10
C GLN A 100 -14.50 13.23 34.26
N ALA A 101 -14.22 13.99 33.20
CA ALA A 101 -14.40 15.44 33.19
C ALA A 101 -15.88 15.86 33.37
N LEU A 102 -16.81 15.16 32.73
CA LEU A 102 -18.26 15.42 32.87
C LEU A 102 -18.78 15.11 34.28
N LYS A 103 -18.28 14.04 34.92
CA LYS A 103 -18.64 13.67 36.29
C LYS A 103 -18.11 14.66 37.33
N ASN A 104 -16.90 15.16 37.13
CA ASN A 104 -16.26 16.04 38.11
C ASN A 104 -16.64 17.52 37.96
N GLY A 105 -17.43 17.86 36.94
CA GLY A 105 -17.63 19.25 36.52
C GLY A 105 -16.44 19.73 35.71
N TRP A 106 -16.70 20.23 34.50
CA TRP A 106 -15.65 20.66 33.58
C TRP A 106 -15.50 22.19 33.58
N GLY A 107 -14.29 22.68 33.38
CA GLY A 107 -14.00 24.10 33.17
C GLY A 107 -12.80 24.29 32.26
N ASP A 108 -12.66 25.50 31.73
CA ASP A 108 -11.65 25.84 30.71
C ASP A 108 -10.20 25.79 31.22
N GLN A 109 -10.00 25.70 32.55
CA GLN A 109 -8.68 25.62 33.17
C GLN A 109 -8.56 24.39 34.09
N PRO A 110 -7.40 23.70 34.10
CA PRO A 110 -7.17 22.56 34.98
C PRO A 110 -7.38 22.94 36.46
N GLY A 111 -8.26 22.21 37.15
CA GLY A 111 -8.55 22.43 38.57
C GLY A 111 -9.69 23.43 38.87
N VAL A 112 -10.32 24.02 37.86
CA VAL A 112 -11.48 24.92 38.04
C VAL A 112 -12.75 24.23 37.53
N THR A 113 -13.67 23.89 38.43
CA THR A 113 -15.01 23.42 38.06
C THR A 113 -15.89 24.61 37.65
N ALA A 114 -15.84 24.98 36.37
CA ALA A 114 -16.60 26.14 35.86
C ALA A 114 -18.08 25.81 35.55
N HIS A 115 -18.41 24.54 35.28
CA HIS A 115 -19.75 24.08 34.95
C HIS A 115 -20.27 23.05 35.95
N LYS A 116 -21.61 23.02 36.14
CA LYS A 116 -22.31 22.05 37.00
C LYS A 116 -21.95 20.62 36.56
N SER A 117 -21.81 19.70 37.51
CA SER A 117 -21.57 18.30 37.17
C SER A 117 -22.76 17.70 36.43
N LEU A 118 -22.54 16.61 35.70
CA LEU A 118 -23.61 15.90 34.99
C LEU A 118 -24.77 15.52 35.92
N GLU A 119 -24.46 15.03 37.13
CA GLU A 119 -25.46 14.64 38.13
C GLU A 119 -26.31 15.84 38.59
N GLN A 120 -25.68 17.00 38.78
CA GLN A 120 -26.38 18.23 39.16
C GLN A 120 -27.27 18.76 38.03
N ALA A 121 -26.80 18.67 36.79
CA ALA A 121 -27.58 19.05 35.61
C ALA A 121 -28.79 18.13 35.43
N MET A 122 -28.60 16.80 35.54
CA MET A 122 -29.69 15.84 35.47
C MET A 122 -30.72 16.06 36.59
N GLY A 123 -30.27 16.31 37.81
CA GLY A 123 -31.16 16.59 38.94
C GLY A 123 -32.06 17.81 38.70
N GLN A 124 -31.54 18.87 38.07
CA GLN A 124 -32.33 20.04 37.71
C GLN A 124 -33.40 19.72 36.67
N VAL A 125 -33.06 18.99 35.61
CA VAL A 125 -34.03 18.60 34.58
C VAL A 125 -35.15 17.74 35.17
N ILE A 126 -34.82 16.75 36.00
CA ILE A 126 -35.81 15.90 36.66
C ILE A 126 -36.79 16.74 37.51
N MET A 127 -36.27 17.72 38.26
CA MET A 127 -37.09 18.60 39.08
C MET A 127 -37.96 19.54 38.25
N THR A 128 -37.43 20.08 37.15
CA THR A 128 -38.18 20.94 36.23
C THR A 128 -39.30 20.18 35.52
N GLU A 129 -39.03 18.97 35.02
CA GLU A 129 -40.05 18.10 34.42
C GLU A 129 -41.11 17.69 35.45
N ALA A 130 -40.71 17.34 36.68
CA ALA A 130 -41.64 17.02 37.75
C ALA A 130 -42.51 18.21 38.17
N GLN A 131 -42.00 19.44 38.09
CA GLN A 131 -42.78 20.67 38.33
C GLN A 131 -43.76 20.94 37.20
N LYS A 132 -43.32 20.82 35.95
CA LYS A 132 -44.16 20.98 34.76
C LYS A 132 -45.32 19.97 34.72
N ALA A 133 -45.07 18.74 35.15
CA ALA A 133 -46.10 17.70 35.28
C ALA A 133 -47.15 17.99 36.38
N ARG A 134 -46.87 18.93 37.29
CA ARG A 134 -47.77 19.35 38.37
C ARG A 134 -48.55 20.62 38.04
N GLU A 135 -48.23 21.32 36.95
CA GLU A 135 -49.01 22.47 36.51
C GLU A 135 -50.33 21.99 35.85
N PRO A 136 -51.50 22.49 36.28
CA PRO A 136 -52.77 22.11 35.68
C PRO A 136 -52.84 22.64 34.23
N ALA A 137 -53.44 21.84 33.35
CA ALA A 137 -53.56 22.18 31.93
C ALA A 137 -54.21 23.56 31.74
N PRO A 138 -53.72 24.39 30.80
CA PRO A 138 -54.29 25.70 30.54
C PRO A 138 -55.75 25.56 30.10
N ALA A 139 -56.62 26.39 30.68
CA ALA A 139 -58.06 26.42 30.45
C ALA A 139 -58.43 26.93 29.05
#